data_AF-A0A9E2LNG5-F1
#
_entry.id   AF-A0A9E2LNG5-F1
#
_cell.length_a   1.000
_cell.length_b   1.000
_cell.length_c   1.000
_cell.angle_alpha   90.00
_cell.angle_beta   90.00
_cell.angle_gamma   90.00
#
_symmetry.space_group_name_H-M   'P 1'
#
loop_
_entity.id
_entity.type
_entity.pdbx_description
1 polymer ?
#
loop_
_entity_poly.entity_id
_entity_poly.type
_entity_poly.pdbx_seq_one_letter_code
_entity_poly.pdbx_strand_id
1 'polypeptide(L)'
;MPEITLKETITKKIEIPMDTLYELIDNLTSDERKKLLERLKAKPVKLKPFKKDKIDSILTDFAATNLYEDGFLKDIEEGLKKSSLYS
;
A
#
# COMPACT_ATOMS: atom_id res chain seq x y z
N MET A 1 13.47 -3.99 37.31
CA MET A 1 13.89 -4.65 36.05
C MET A 1 13.04 -4.08 34.94
N PRO A 2 13.59 -3.77 33.77
CA PRO A 2 12.79 -3.34 32.63
C PRO A 2 12.05 -4.54 32.02
N GLU A 3 10.79 -4.33 31.63
CA GLU A 3 9.95 -5.30 30.95
C GLU A 3 9.54 -4.75 29.59
N ILE A 4 9.49 -5.61 28.56
CA ILE A 4 9.12 -5.25 27.19
C ILE A 4 7.97 -6.15 26.78
N THR A 5 6.86 -5.55 26.31
CA THR A 5 5.70 -6.30 25.80
C THR A 5 5.69 -6.28 24.27
N LEU A 6 5.82 -7.47 23.66
CA LEU A 6 5.72 -7.65 22.21
C LEU A 6 4.25 -7.96 21.85
N LYS A 7 3.66 -7.21 20.90
CA LYS A 7 2.33 -7.51 20.35
C LYS A 7 2.50 -8.13 18.97
N GLU A 8 2.17 -9.40 18.83
CA GLU A 8 2.21 -10.11 17.54
C GLU A 8 0.81 -10.18 16.90
N THR A 9 0.71 -9.88 15.61
CA THR A 9 -0.54 -9.90 14.85
C THR A 9 -0.69 -11.25 14.15
N ILE A 10 -1.70 -12.05 14.52
CA ILE A 10 -1.93 -13.36 13.90
C ILE A 10 -2.83 -13.20 12.66
N THR A 11 -2.32 -13.50 11.47
CA THR A 11 -3.11 -13.59 10.24
C THR A 11 -3.49 -15.05 9.97
N LYS A 12 -4.79 -15.38 10.05
CA LYS A 12 -5.32 -16.70 9.68
C LYS A 12 -5.98 -16.63 8.31
N LYS A 13 -5.63 -17.54 7.41
CA LYS A 13 -6.31 -17.72 6.13
C LYS A 13 -7.63 -18.46 6.41
N ILE A 14 -8.75 -17.81 6.11
CA ILE A 14 -10.08 -18.43 6.20
C ILE A 14 -10.47 -18.82 4.78
N GLU A 15 -10.70 -20.12 4.56
CA GLU A 15 -11.24 -20.62 3.30
C GLU A 15 -12.76 -20.70 3.44
N ILE A 16 -13.46 -19.85 2.68
CA ILE A 16 -14.92 -19.85 2.62
C ILE A 16 -15.32 -20.63 1.35
N PRO A 17 -16.08 -21.73 1.47
CA PRO A 17 -16.57 -22.48 0.32
C PRO A 17 -17.43 -21.60 -0.59
N MET A 18 -17.32 -21.82 -1.91
CA MET A 18 -18.10 -21.05 -2.90
C MET A 18 -19.61 -21.24 -2.72
N ASP A 19 -20.06 -22.43 -2.34
CA ASP A 19 -21.47 -22.74 -2.12
C ASP A 19 -22.08 -21.87 -1.01
N THR A 20 -21.33 -21.66 0.07
CA THR A 20 -21.74 -20.77 1.17
C THR A 20 -21.88 -19.32 0.72
N LEU A 21 -21.05 -18.88 -0.23
CA LEU A 21 -21.16 -17.53 -0.80
C LEU A 21 -22.42 -17.40 -1.67
N TYR A 22 -22.79 -18.44 -2.43
CA TYR A 22 -24.01 -18.42 -3.23
C TYR A 22 -25.27 -18.36 -2.36
N GLU A 23 -25.34 -19.16 -1.30
CA GLU A 23 -26.45 -19.10 -0.33
C GLU A 23 -26.57 -17.72 0.33
N LEU A 24 -25.44 -17.10 0.69
CA LEU A 24 -25.44 -15.75 1.26
C LEU A 24 -25.99 -14.73 0.27
N ILE A 25 -25.58 -14.79 -1.00
CA ILE A 25 -26.08 -13.89 -2.06
C ILE A 25 -27.57 -14.12 -2.30
N ASP A 26 -28.03 -15.37 -2.25
CA ASP A 26 -29.42 -15.71 -2.50
C ASP A 26 -30.36 -15.20 -1.41
N ASN A 27 -29.88 -15.12 -0.17
CA ASN A 27 -30.63 -14.58 0.96
C ASN A 27 -30.63 -13.03 1.02
N LEU A 28 -29.87 -12.33 0.17
CA LEU A 28 -29.86 -10.86 0.14
C LEU A 28 -31.15 -10.31 -0.47
N THR A 29 -31.63 -9.20 0.10
CA THR A 29 -32.72 -8.41 -0.47
C THR A 29 -32.29 -7.73 -1.78
N SER A 30 -33.26 -7.30 -2.60
CA SER A 30 -32.99 -6.62 -3.88
C SER A 30 -32.10 -5.39 -3.73
N ASP A 31 -32.27 -4.61 -2.65
CA ASP A 31 -31.46 -3.42 -2.37
C ASP A 31 -30.02 -3.78 -1.95
N GLU A 32 -29.85 -4.85 -1.19
CA GLU A 32 -28.53 -5.35 -0.77
C GLU A 32 -27.77 -5.95 -1.95
N ARG A 33 -28.44 -6.74 -2.80
CA ARG A 33 -27.87 -7.24 -4.06
C ARG A 33 -27.43 -6.09 -4.96
N LYS A 34 -28.23 -5.03 -5.06
CA LYS A 34 -27.88 -3.82 -5.84
C LYS A 34 -26.66 -3.12 -5.26
N LYS A 35 -26.59 -2.92 -3.94
CA LYS A 35 -25.41 -2.33 -3.27
C LYS A 35 -24.15 -3.20 -3.44
N LEU A 36 -24.29 -4.52 -3.35
CA LEU A 36 -23.18 -5.46 -3.56
C LEU A 36 -22.67 -5.39 -5.00
N LEU A 37 -23.57 -5.38 -5.99
CA LEU A 37 -23.23 -5.21 -7.40
C LEU A 37 -22.54 -3.87 -7.66
N GLU A 38 -22.99 -2.78 -7.07
CA GLU A 38 -22.32 -1.48 -7.18
C GLU A 38 -20.92 -1.49 -6.56
N ARG A 39 -20.70 -2.20 -5.44
CA ARG A 39 -19.37 -2.39 -4.84
C ARG A 39 -18.45 -3.26 -5.69
N LEU A 40 -18.96 -4.32 -6.30
CA LEU A 40 -18.20 -5.19 -7.20
C LEU A 40 -17.87 -4.47 -8.53
N LYS A 41 -18.79 -3.63 -9.01
CA LYS A 41 -18.59 -2.73 -10.16
C LYS A 41 -17.72 -1.52 -9.84
N ALA A 42 -17.55 -1.17 -8.57
CA ALA A 42 -16.68 -0.07 -8.11
C ALA A 42 -15.20 -0.45 -8.29
N LYS A 43 -14.84 -0.49 -9.57
CA LYS A 43 -13.58 -0.32 -10.27
C LYS A 43 -12.37 -1.13 -9.79
N PRO A 44 -11.58 -1.68 -10.73
CA PRO A 44 -10.17 -1.94 -10.46
C PRO A 44 -9.59 -0.65 -9.88
N VAL A 45 -8.92 -0.77 -8.73
CA VAL A 45 -8.20 0.35 -8.11
C VAL A 45 -7.33 0.93 -9.21
N LYS A 46 -7.70 2.11 -9.72
CA LYS A 46 -6.90 2.83 -10.70
C LYS A 46 -5.69 3.34 -9.95
N LEU A 47 -4.68 2.47 -9.81
CA LEU A 47 -3.38 2.85 -9.32
C LEU A 47 -2.90 3.95 -10.25
N LYS A 48 -2.62 5.12 -9.69
CA LYS A 48 -2.01 6.19 -10.47
C LYS A 48 -0.65 5.68 -10.94
N PRO A 49 -0.26 5.93 -12.20
CA PRO A 49 1.09 5.60 -12.63
C PRO A 49 2.07 6.31 -11.72
N PHE A 50 3.14 5.59 -11.33
CA PHE A 50 4.23 6.19 -10.59
C PHE A 50 4.81 7.34 -11.41
N LYS A 51 4.76 8.55 -10.86
CA LYS A 51 5.35 9.74 -11.48
C LYS A 51 6.69 9.98 -10.80
N LYS A 52 7.78 9.65 -11.50
CA LYS A 52 9.13 9.93 -11.00
C LYS A 52 9.34 11.44 -10.88
N ASP A 53 9.87 11.86 -9.75
CA ASP A 53 10.40 13.21 -9.57
C ASP A 53 11.88 13.26 -9.92
N LYS A 54 12.46 14.44 -10.12
CA LYS A 54 13.91 14.58 -10.37
C LYS A 54 14.70 14.22 -9.11
N ILE A 55 15.86 13.59 -9.29
CA ILE A 55 16.77 13.26 -8.18
C ILE A 55 17.12 14.53 -7.40
N ASP A 56 17.41 15.64 -8.08
CA ASP A 56 17.72 16.92 -7.45
C ASP A 56 16.57 17.45 -6.57
N SER A 57 15.32 17.28 -7.03
CA SER A 57 14.14 17.68 -6.27
C SER A 57 13.97 16.84 -5.01
N ILE A 58 14.18 15.52 -5.12
CA ILE A 58 14.16 14.61 -3.97
C ILE A 58 15.25 15.01 -2.97
N LEU A 59 16.50 15.17 -3.42
CA LEU A 59 17.60 15.55 -2.53
C LEU A 59 17.36 16.89 -1.85
N THR A 60 16.76 17.85 -2.56
CA THR A 60 16.40 19.16 -1.99
C THR A 60 15.36 19.02 -0.88
N ASP A 61 14.33 18.19 -1.06
CA ASP A 61 13.30 17.95 -0.05
C ASP A 61 13.89 17.32 1.22
N PHE A 62 14.80 16.34 1.07
CA PHE A 62 15.49 15.74 2.20
C PHE A 62 16.44 16.73 2.88
N ALA A 63 17.22 17.49 2.12
CA ALA A 63 18.13 18.51 2.64
C ALA A 63 17.38 19.64 3.37
N ALA A 64 16.19 20.03 2.89
CA ALA A 64 15.36 21.07 3.50
C ALA A 64 14.89 20.74 4.92
N THR A 65 14.86 19.45 5.29
CA THR A 65 14.54 19.04 6.66
C THR A 65 15.67 19.32 7.65
N ASN A 66 16.92 19.44 7.18
CA ASN A 66 18.12 19.59 8.00
C ASN A 66 18.27 18.52 9.11
N LEU A 67 17.66 17.34 8.90
CA LEU A 67 17.69 16.20 9.83
C LEU A 67 18.67 15.10 9.41
N TYR A 68 19.31 15.25 8.25
CA TYR A 68 20.12 14.23 7.63
C TYR A 68 21.54 14.73 7.35
N GLU A 69 22.50 13.85 7.55
CA GLU A 69 23.91 14.12 7.27
C GLU A 69 24.20 14.07 5.77
N ASP A 70 25.21 14.82 5.33
CA ASP A 70 25.63 14.86 3.93
C ASP A 70 25.98 13.48 3.36
N GLY A 71 26.51 12.58 4.21
CA GLY A 71 26.80 11.19 3.83
C GLY A 71 25.53 10.42 3.44
N PHE A 72 24.46 10.58 4.22
CA PHE A 72 23.17 9.95 3.93
C PHE A 72 22.55 10.49 2.64
N LEU A 73 22.67 11.80 2.37
CA LEU A 73 22.16 12.40 1.13
C LEU A 73 22.90 11.85 -0.10
N LYS A 74 24.22 11.64 0.00
CA LYS A 74 25.01 10.99 -1.07
C LYS A 74 24.60 9.54 -1.29
N ASP A 75 24.35 8.79 -0.23
CA ASP A 75 23.89 7.41 -0.33
C ASP A 75 22.53 7.31 -1.03
N ILE A 76 21.62 8.27 -0.76
CA ILE A 76 20.35 8.39 -1.49
C ILE A 76 20.61 8.70 -2.97
N GLU A 77 21.46 9.66 -3.28
CA GLU A 77 21.77 10.03 -4.67
C GLU A 77 22.32 8.84 -5.46
N GLU A 78 23.29 8.12 -4.90
CA GLU A 78 23.86 6.93 -5.52
C GLU A 78 22.85 5.78 -5.64
N GLY A 79 22.04 5.56 -4.60
CA GLY A 79 21.00 4.54 -4.59
C GLY A 79 19.93 4.80 -5.65
N LEU A 80 19.51 6.06 -5.81
CA LEU A 80 18.57 6.46 -6.85
C LEU A 80 19.18 6.28 -8.23
N LYS A 81 20.41 6.72 -8.48
CA LYS A 81 21.12 6.52 -9.77
C LYS A 81 21.28 5.05 -10.16
N LYS A 82 21.49 4.16 -9.18
CA LYS A 82 21.61 2.70 -9.41
C LYS A 82 20.25 2.02 -9.59
N SER A 83 19.14 2.70 -9.30
CA SER A 83 17.80 2.11 -9.42
C SER A 83 17.35 2.07 -10.88
N SER A 84 16.66 0.99 -11.26
CA SER A 84 16.14 0.80 -12.63
C SER A 84 15.10 1.84 -13.06
N LEU A 85 14.60 2.66 -12.13
CA LEU A 85 13.62 3.72 -12.38
C LEU A 85 14.26 5.04 -12.84
N TYR A 86 15.54 5.23 -12.50
CA TYR A 86 16.32 6.45 -12.68
C TYR A 86 17.58 6.24 -13.52
N SER A 87 17.91 4.99 -13.84
CA SER A 87 19.00 4.60 -14.73
C SER A 87 18.72 4.93 -16.20
#